data_AF-A0A0C1LGI3-F1
#
_entry.id   AF-A0A0C1LGI3-F1
#
_cell.length_a   1.000
_cell.length_b   1.000
_cell.length_c   1.000
_cell.angle_alpha   90.00
_cell.angle_beta   90.00
_cell.angle_gamma   90.00
#
_symmetry.space_group_name_H-M   'P 1'
#
loop_
_entity.id
_entity.type
_entity.pdbx_description
1 polymer ?
#
loop_
_entity_poly.entity_id
_entity_poly.type
_entity_poly.pdbx_seq_one_letter_code
_entity_poly.pdbx_strand_id
1 'polypeptide(L)'
;MTLPFQEGRFASFFPDQLDLLAARKMYTLRPSQKVGKTHEMKYAFIFLLLSLSFSVISQFRNDDKKKQIKLIKDYALCDCIDEGFRDDSLHFKDFSATVIVEQISINPEGLDVIEDNVDSFISRLKPSEYLDTKGMRGVMINCIDYYNSDELDKLARNVYRRFR
;
A
#
# COMPACT_ATOMS: atom_id res chain seq x y z
N MET A 1 60.63 -16.08 12.61
CA MET A 1 61.19 -17.31 12.01
C MET A 1 61.23 -17.08 10.50
N THR A 2 62.35 -16.61 9.93
CA THR A 2 63.50 -17.39 9.42
C THR A 2 63.13 -18.40 8.33
N LEU A 3 63.17 -17.88 7.09
CA LEU A 3 63.89 -18.37 5.89
C LEU A 3 63.53 -19.73 5.22
N PRO A 4 63.82 -19.83 3.89
CA PRO A 4 63.14 -20.68 2.89
C PRO A 4 63.97 -21.96 2.60
N PHE A 5 63.92 -22.50 1.36
CA PHE A 5 64.75 -23.59 0.75
C PHE A 5 63.93 -24.88 0.48
N GLN A 6 63.99 -25.63 -0.64
CA GLN A 6 64.81 -25.62 -1.87
C GLN A 6 64.11 -26.41 -3.00
N GLU A 7 64.50 -26.13 -4.25
CA GLU A 7 64.32 -26.98 -5.43
C GLU A 7 65.26 -28.21 -5.45
N GLY A 8 64.82 -29.28 -6.12
CA GLY A 8 65.61 -30.41 -6.62
C GLY A 8 64.65 -31.51 -7.11
N ARG A 9 64.36 -31.73 -8.40
CA ARG A 9 65.15 -32.06 -9.62
C ARG A 9 65.65 -33.53 -9.65
N PHE A 10 65.37 -34.18 -10.79
CA PHE A 10 65.81 -35.50 -11.29
C PHE A 10 65.12 -36.75 -10.70
N ALA A 11 64.83 -37.82 -11.44
CA ALA A 11 64.74 -38.07 -12.88
C ALA A 11 64.13 -39.47 -13.09
N SER A 12 63.57 -39.66 -14.29
CA SER A 12 63.54 -40.89 -15.09
C SER A 12 63.32 -42.23 -14.39
N PHE A 13 62.21 -42.89 -14.73
CA PHE A 13 62.25 -44.29 -15.16
C PHE A 13 60.92 -44.63 -15.86
N PHE A 14 60.96 -44.71 -17.20
CA PHE A 14 60.03 -45.56 -17.96
C PHE A 14 60.65 -46.97 -17.94
N PRO A 15 59.82 -48.00 -17.77
CA PRO A 15 59.59 -48.84 -18.94
C PRO A 15 58.12 -49.26 -19.09
N ASP A 16 57.77 -49.34 -20.37
CA ASP A 16 57.01 -50.41 -21.00
C ASP A 16 55.55 -50.65 -20.60
N GLN A 17 54.73 -50.30 -21.59
CA GLN A 17 53.53 -51.00 -22.00
C GLN A 17 53.56 -52.49 -21.63
N LEU A 18 52.63 -52.90 -20.78
CA LEU A 18 51.78 -54.08 -20.97
C LEU A 18 50.64 -53.97 -19.94
N ASP A 19 49.50 -54.59 -20.21
CA ASP A 19 48.32 -54.68 -19.33
C ASP A 19 47.29 -53.54 -19.39
N LEU A 20 47.18 -52.96 -20.58
CA LEU A 20 45.99 -52.25 -21.04
C LEU A 20 44.90 -53.26 -21.47
N LEU A 21 44.43 -54.14 -20.56
CA LEU A 21 43.25 -55.01 -20.79
C LEU A 21 42.63 -55.71 -19.57
N ALA A 22 43.15 -55.54 -18.34
CA ALA A 22 42.66 -56.28 -17.16
C ALA A 22 42.20 -55.45 -15.95
N ALA A 23 42.11 -54.11 -16.04
CA ALA A 23 41.55 -53.25 -14.98
C ALA A 23 40.16 -52.67 -15.32
N ARG A 24 39.40 -53.36 -16.18
CA ARG A 24 38.04 -52.97 -16.61
C ARG A 24 36.92 -53.58 -15.76
N LYS A 25 37.20 -53.94 -14.50
CA LYS A 25 36.24 -54.55 -13.57
C LYS A 25 36.53 -54.18 -12.11
N MET A 26 36.48 -52.91 -11.76
CA MET A 26 36.16 -52.43 -10.41
C MET A 26 36.04 -50.91 -10.51
N TYR A 27 35.07 -50.33 -9.79
CA TYR A 27 34.58 -48.94 -9.92
C TYR A 27 33.47 -48.67 -10.96
N THR A 28 32.49 -49.57 -11.08
CA THR A 28 31.09 -49.10 -11.24
C THR A 28 30.52 -48.76 -9.86
N LEU A 29 31.05 -47.70 -9.24
CA LEU A 29 30.32 -47.00 -8.18
C LEU A 29 29.05 -46.46 -8.83
N ARG A 30 27.92 -47.10 -8.54
CA ARG A 30 26.60 -46.57 -8.88
C ARG A 30 26.53 -45.13 -8.40
N PRO A 31 26.30 -44.13 -9.27
CA PRO A 31 25.80 -42.87 -8.77
C PRO A 31 24.41 -43.17 -8.20
N SER A 32 24.30 -43.14 -6.88
CA SER A 32 23.02 -43.07 -6.18
C SER A 32 22.27 -41.88 -6.75
N GLN A 33 21.34 -42.14 -7.67
CA GLN A 33 20.40 -41.15 -8.19
C GLN A 33 19.59 -40.57 -7.02
N LYS A 34 20.03 -39.44 -6.50
CA LYS A 34 19.15 -38.45 -5.85
C LYS A 34 18.77 -37.38 -6.89
N VAL A 35 18.39 -37.81 -8.08
CA VAL A 35 17.87 -36.93 -9.14
C VAL A 35 16.35 -36.91 -9.01
N GLY A 36 15.87 -36.24 -7.96
CA GLY A 36 14.43 -36.09 -7.69
C GLY A 36 14.04 -34.83 -6.94
N LYS A 37 15.00 -34.07 -6.37
CA LYS A 37 14.73 -32.91 -5.51
C LYS A 37 14.85 -31.54 -6.19
N THR A 38 15.35 -31.46 -7.42
CA THR A 38 15.56 -30.16 -8.10
C THR A 38 14.28 -29.59 -8.71
N HIS A 39 13.28 -30.42 -9.05
CA HIS A 39 11.99 -29.94 -9.54
C HIS A 39 11.12 -29.42 -8.38
N GLU A 40 11.09 -30.15 -7.25
CA GLU A 40 10.38 -29.74 -6.03
C GLU A 40 10.82 -28.34 -5.52
N MET A 41 12.13 -28.05 -5.53
CA MET A 41 12.65 -26.74 -5.10
C MET A 41 12.28 -25.59 -6.05
N LYS A 42 12.13 -25.85 -7.35
CA LYS A 42 11.73 -24.81 -8.32
C LYS A 42 10.28 -24.39 -8.13
N TYR A 43 9.38 -25.34 -7.91
CA TYR A 43 7.98 -25.04 -7.64
C TYR A 43 7.78 -24.35 -6.29
N ALA A 44 8.55 -24.74 -5.26
CA ALA A 44 8.55 -24.06 -3.97
C ALA A 44 8.97 -22.58 -4.09
N PHE A 45 10.01 -22.28 -4.88
CA PHE A 45 10.47 -20.91 -5.12
C PHE A 45 9.43 -20.07 -5.88
N ILE A 46 8.79 -20.62 -6.92
CA ILE A 46 7.71 -19.95 -7.66
C ILE A 46 6.52 -19.68 -6.74
N PHE A 47 6.12 -20.65 -5.91
CA PHE A 47 5.02 -20.49 -4.96
C PHE A 47 5.32 -19.41 -3.91
N LEU A 48 6.56 -19.34 -3.40
CA LEU A 48 7.00 -18.28 -2.50
C LEU A 48 6.92 -16.90 -3.17
N LEU A 49 7.39 -16.76 -4.41
CA LEU A 49 7.29 -15.50 -5.16
C LEU A 49 5.84 -15.07 -5.39
N LEU A 50 4.93 -16.01 -5.69
CA LEU A 50 3.50 -15.74 -5.84
C LEU A 50 2.83 -15.33 -4.51
N SER A 51 3.22 -15.95 -3.39
CA SER A 51 2.67 -15.60 -2.07
C SER A 51 3.12 -14.20 -1.59
N LEU A 52 4.37 -13.84 -1.90
CA LEU A 52 4.92 -12.52 -1.60
C LEU A 52 4.24 -11.43 -2.44
N SER A 53 4.01 -11.66 -3.74
CA SER A 53 3.35 -10.70 -4.61
C SER A 53 1.88 -10.49 -4.22
N PHE A 54 1.16 -11.55 -3.83
CA PHE A 54 -0.22 -11.43 -3.35
C PHE A 54 -0.33 -10.53 -2.10
N SER A 55 0.61 -10.65 -1.17
CA SER A 55 0.64 -9.85 0.05
C SER A 55 0.82 -8.35 -0.24
N VAL A 56 1.71 -8.00 -1.18
CA VAL A 56 1.97 -6.60 -1.58
C VAL A 56 0.74 -5.98 -2.26
N ILE A 57 0.07 -6.70 -3.16
CA ILE A 57 -1.13 -6.21 -3.86
C ILE A 57 -2.26 -5.93 -2.86
N SER A 58 -2.44 -6.78 -1.84
CA SER A 58 -3.46 -6.57 -0.81
C SER A 58 -3.20 -5.33 0.04
N GLN A 59 -1.95 -5.01 0.35
CA GLN A 59 -1.60 -3.79 1.10
C GLN A 59 -1.90 -2.55 0.27
N PHE A 60 -1.46 -2.52 -0.99
CA PHE A 60 -1.67 -1.38 -1.89
C PHE A 60 -3.16 -1.05 -2.07
N ARG A 61 -4.03 -2.05 -2.24
CA ARG A 61 -5.49 -1.85 -2.35
C ARG A 61 -6.10 -1.26 -1.08
N ASN A 62 -5.59 -1.63 0.09
CA ASN A 62 -6.08 -1.10 1.36
C ASN A 62 -5.62 0.34 1.59
N ASP A 63 -4.39 0.66 1.18
CA ASP A 63 -3.85 2.02 1.31
C ASP A 63 -4.54 3.00 0.35
N ASP A 64 -4.79 2.57 -0.90
CA ASP A 64 -5.61 3.32 -1.86
C ASP A 64 -7.01 3.61 -1.29
N LYS A 65 -7.69 2.58 -0.77
CA LYS A 65 -9.00 2.73 -0.13
C LYS A 65 -8.97 3.72 1.03
N LYS A 66 -7.98 3.63 1.92
CA LYS A 66 -7.84 4.57 3.06
C LYS A 66 -7.60 5.99 2.57
N LYS A 67 -6.75 6.17 1.56
CA LYS A 67 -6.48 7.47 0.95
C LYS A 67 -7.75 8.08 0.36
N GLN A 68 -8.53 7.29 -0.38
CA GLN A 68 -9.77 7.76 -1.01
C GLN A 68 -10.85 8.12 0.01
N ILE A 69 -11.04 7.30 1.06
CA ILE A 69 -11.94 7.64 2.16
C ILE A 69 -11.49 8.94 2.84
N LYS A 70 -10.18 9.13 3.05
CA LYS A 70 -9.66 10.37 3.62
C LYS A 70 -9.97 11.57 2.72
N LEU A 71 -9.74 11.47 1.41
CA LEU A 71 -10.06 12.55 0.47
C LEU A 71 -11.54 12.92 0.48
N ILE A 72 -12.45 11.94 0.58
CA ILE A 72 -13.90 12.20 0.71
C ILE A 72 -14.21 12.97 2.01
N LYS A 73 -13.55 12.62 3.11
CA LYS A 73 -13.70 13.37 4.37
C LYS A 73 -13.12 14.77 4.29
N ASP A 74 -11.96 14.92 3.64
CA ASP A 74 -11.31 16.20 3.42
C ASP A 74 -12.20 17.10 2.53
N TYR A 75 -12.87 16.53 1.52
CA TYR A 75 -13.88 17.22 0.71
C TYR A 75 -15.06 17.68 1.55
N ALA A 76 -15.67 16.78 2.34
CA ALA A 76 -16.79 17.12 3.22
C ALA A 76 -16.45 18.23 4.24
N LEU A 77 -15.19 18.32 4.68
CA LEU A 77 -14.72 19.40 5.54
C LEU A 77 -14.67 20.73 4.80
N CYS A 78 -14.11 20.76 3.58
CA CYS A 78 -14.08 21.96 2.75
C CYS A 78 -15.51 22.44 2.46
N ASP A 79 -16.38 21.52 2.01
CA ASP A 79 -17.78 21.81 1.73
C ASP A 79 -18.53 22.32 2.98
N CYS A 80 -18.30 21.71 4.15
CA CYS A 80 -18.89 22.18 5.41
C CYS A 80 -18.49 23.61 5.76
N ILE A 81 -17.22 23.96 5.54
CA ILE A 81 -16.73 25.32 5.79
C ILE A 81 -17.36 26.29 4.78
N ASP A 82 -17.36 25.93 3.50
CA ASP A 82 -17.93 26.78 2.44
C ASP A 82 -19.42 27.02 2.66
N GLU A 83 -20.17 25.99 3.06
CA GLU A 83 -21.60 26.07 3.34
C GLU A 83 -21.90 26.85 4.62
N GLY A 84 -21.11 26.65 5.67
CA GLY A 84 -21.26 27.40 6.90
C GLY A 84 -20.92 28.89 6.75
N PHE A 85 -20.13 29.27 5.74
CA PHE A 85 -19.75 30.64 5.41
C PHE A 85 -20.28 31.10 4.04
N ARG A 86 -21.38 30.50 3.54
CA ARG A 86 -21.94 30.78 2.20
C ARG A 86 -22.25 32.26 1.97
N ASP A 87 -22.67 32.97 3.02
CA ASP A 87 -22.99 34.41 2.96
C ASP A 87 -21.75 35.32 3.15
N ASP A 88 -20.58 34.75 3.45
CA ASP A 88 -19.34 35.47 3.73
C ASP A 88 -18.36 35.43 2.55
N SER A 89 -17.40 36.37 2.54
CA SER A 89 -16.38 36.44 1.48
C SER A 89 -15.41 35.25 1.44
N LEU A 90 -15.48 34.36 2.42
CA LEU A 90 -14.61 33.18 2.51
C LEU A 90 -14.98 32.14 1.44
N HIS A 91 -16.27 31.92 1.23
CA HIS A 91 -16.83 30.95 0.28
C HIS A 91 -16.28 31.11 -1.15
N PHE A 92 -16.02 32.34 -1.61
CA PHE A 92 -15.57 32.60 -2.98
C PHE A 92 -14.04 32.63 -3.17
N LYS A 93 -13.26 32.48 -2.10
CA LYS A 93 -11.80 32.68 -2.14
C LYS A 93 -10.99 31.40 -2.04
N ASP A 94 -11.59 30.33 -1.53
CA ASP A 94 -10.91 29.04 -1.36
C ASP A 94 -11.20 28.12 -2.55
N PHE A 95 -10.20 27.36 -3.00
CA PHE A 95 -10.32 26.42 -4.11
C PHE A 95 -9.90 24.99 -3.69
N SER A 96 -9.76 24.74 -2.39
CA SER A 96 -9.27 23.47 -1.85
C SER A 96 -10.20 22.31 -2.20
N ALA A 97 -11.52 22.53 -2.13
CA ALA A 97 -12.52 21.52 -2.53
C ALA A 97 -12.29 21.03 -3.97
N THR A 98 -12.06 21.95 -4.91
CA THR A 98 -11.77 21.63 -6.32
C THR A 98 -10.53 20.76 -6.48
N VAL A 99 -9.44 21.09 -5.77
CA VAL A 99 -8.18 20.30 -5.81
C VAL A 99 -8.38 18.90 -5.24
N ILE A 100 -9.26 18.75 -4.25
CA ILE A 100 -9.59 17.45 -3.66
C ILE A 100 -10.43 16.63 -4.64
N VAL A 101 -11.45 17.21 -5.27
CA VAL A 101 -12.32 16.55 -6.26
C VAL A 101 -11.49 15.94 -7.40
N GLU A 102 -10.46 16.64 -7.88
CA GLU A 102 -9.54 16.11 -8.93
C GLU A 102 -8.80 14.84 -8.52
N GLN A 103 -8.70 14.55 -7.22
CA GLN A 103 -7.97 13.39 -6.68
C GLN A 103 -8.90 12.26 -6.22
N ILE A 104 -10.18 12.54 -6.00
CA ILE A 104 -11.15 11.55 -5.57
C ILE A 104 -11.52 10.65 -6.75
N SER A 105 -11.48 9.34 -6.53
CA SER A 105 -11.89 8.32 -7.49
C SER A 105 -13.30 7.81 -7.19
N ILE A 106 -14.28 8.71 -7.24
CA ILE A 106 -15.71 8.39 -7.19
C ILE A 106 -16.43 9.14 -8.31
N ASN A 107 -17.60 8.66 -8.70
CA ASN A 107 -18.45 9.36 -9.66
C ASN A 107 -19.10 10.62 -9.04
N PRO A 108 -19.61 11.56 -9.86
CA PRO A 108 -20.22 12.79 -9.36
C PRO A 108 -21.41 12.55 -8.41
N GLU A 109 -22.24 11.51 -8.64
CA GLU A 109 -23.37 11.21 -7.75
C GLU A 109 -22.91 10.87 -6.32
N GLY A 110 -21.68 10.39 -6.15
CA GLY A 110 -21.08 10.18 -4.84
C GLY A 110 -20.75 11.50 -4.11
N LEU A 111 -20.40 12.55 -4.84
CA LEU A 111 -20.16 13.89 -4.29
C LEU A 111 -21.47 14.55 -3.87
N ASP A 112 -22.52 14.45 -4.70
CA ASP A 112 -23.86 14.95 -4.38
C ASP A 112 -24.36 14.41 -3.03
N VAL A 113 -24.11 13.12 -2.75
CA VAL A 113 -24.48 12.50 -1.48
C VAL A 113 -23.72 13.09 -0.28
N ILE A 114 -22.47 13.48 -0.47
CA ILE A 114 -21.67 14.14 0.58
C ILE A 114 -22.21 15.55 0.82
N GLU A 115 -22.43 16.31 -0.25
CA GLU A 115 -22.98 17.68 -0.20
C GLU A 115 -24.34 17.71 0.50
N ASP A 116 -25.28 16.83 0.12
CA ASP A 116 -26.60 16.72 0.76
C ASP A 116 -26.49 16.48 2.28
N ASN A 117 -25.51 15.68 2.71
CA ASN A 117 -25.28 15.39 4.13
C ASN A 117 -24.64 16.59 4.85
N VAL A 118 -23.72 17.31 4.20
CA VAL A 118 -23.11 18.53 4.71
C VAL A 118 -24.17 19.63 4.87
N ASP A 119 -25.01 19.86 3.86
CA ASP A 119 -26.13 20.80 3.91
C ASP A 119 -27.09 20.47 5.06
N SER A 120 -27.42 19.19 5.21
CA SER A 120 -28.23 18.72 6.33
C SER A 120 -27.54 18.93 7.68
N PHE A 121 -26.22 18.77 7.78
CA PHE A 121 -25.45 19.04 8.98
C PHE A 121 -25.44 20.54 9.32
N ILE A 122 -25.09 21.38 8.35
CA ILE A 122 -25.03 22.84 8.50
C ILE A 122 -26.38 23.41 8.89
N SER A 123 -27.49 22.97 8.28
CA SER A 123 -28.83 23.46 8.62
C SER A 123 -29.24 23.18 10.08
N ARG A 124 -28.64 22.18 10.74
CA ARG A 124 -28.89 21.87 12.16
C ARG A 124 -28.08 22.72 13.14
N LEU A 125 -27.04 23.42 12.68
CA LEU A 125 -26.19 24.23 13.56
C LEU A 125 -26.97 25.43 14.10
N LYS A 126 -27.13 25.48 15.41
CA LYS A 126 -27.82 26.56 16.10
C LYS A 126 -26.85 27.70 16.44
N PRO A 127 -27.32 28.96 16.40
CA PRO A 127 -26.64 30.07 17.05
C PRO A 127 -26.28 29.73 18.49
N SER A 128 -25.08 30.14 18.91
CA SER A 128 -24.68 30.01 20.31
C SER A 128 -25.59 30.81 21.23
N GLU A 129 -25.96 30.21 22.37
CA GLU A 129 -26.80 30.83 23.40
C GLU A 129 -26.01 31.79 24.31
N TYR A 130 -24.67 31.78 24.23
CA TYR A 130 -23.82 32.65 25.03
C TYR A 130 -23.89 34.10 24.53
N LEU A 131 -24.25 35.02 25.43
CA LEU A 131 -24.41 36.46 25.15
C LEU A 131 -23.22 37.07 24.38
N ASP A 132 -22.01 36.63 24.72
CA ASP A 132 -20.75 37.17 24.20
C ASP A 132 -20.52 36.83 22.72
N THR A 133 -21.18 35.77 22.24
CA THR A 133 -21.02 35.26 20.87
C THR A 133 -21.96 35.91 19.86
N LYS A 134 -22.87 36.79 20.30
CA LYS A 134 -23.81 37.54 19.44
C LYS A 134 -24.57 36.66 18.41
N GLY A 135 -24.88 35.42 18.76
CA GLY A 135 -25.59 34.48 17.88
C GLY A 135 -24.71 33.83 16.79
N MET A 136 -23.38 33.87 16.92
CA MET A 136 -22.49 33.11 16.03
C MET A 136 -22.69 31.61 16.20
N ARG A 137 -22.60 30.86 15.09
CA ARG A 137 -22.92 29.41 15.03
C ARG A 137 -21.72 28.49 15.27
N GLY A 138 -20.51 29.04 15.46
CA GLY A 138 -19.29 28.25 15.66
C GLY A 138 -19.00 27.28 14.51
N VAL A 139 -19.17 27.72 13.25
CA VAL A 139 -19.07 26.86 12.05
C VAL A 139 -17.80 26.02 12.03
N MET A 140 -16.63 26.66 12.20
CA MET A 140 -15.34 25.98 12.09
C MET A 140 -15.20 24.81 13.07
N ILE A 141 -15.53 25.02 14.35
CA ILE A 141 -15.42 23.95 15.36
C ILE A 141 -16.41 22.82 15.07
N ASN A 142 -17.64 23.15 14.65
CA ASN A 142 -18.63 22.16 14.27
C ASN A 142 -18.21 21.33 13.05
N CYS A 143 -17.60 21.96 12.03
CA CYS A 143 -17.08 21.23 10.87
C CYS A 143 -15.90 20.33 11.22
N ILE A 144 -15.02 20.74 12.15
CA ILE A 144 -13.93 19.89 12.68
C ILE A 144 -14.52 18.70 13.47
N ASP A 145 -15.54 18.93 14.28
CA ASP A 145 -16.21 17.87 15.03
C ASP A 145 -16.91 16.88 14.07
N TYR A 146 -17.57 17.39 13.03
CA TYR A 146 -18.17 16.58 11.98
C TYR A 146 -17.13 15.77 11.21
N TYR A 147 -15.98 16.38 10.87
CA TYR A 147 -14.85 15.69 10.24
C TYR A 147 -14.36 14.50 11.07
N ASN A 148 -14.33 14.64 12.40
CA ASN A 148 -13.90 13.58 13.31
C ASN A 148 -15.01 12.60 13.70
N SER A 149 -16.25 12.81 13.24
CA SER A 149 -17.40 12.01 13.64
C SER A 149 -17.43 10.61 12.99
N ASP A 150 -18.02 9.67 13.72
CA ASP A 150 -18.36 8.33 13.21
C ASP A 150 -19.41 8.40 12.09
N GLU A 151 -20.26 9.44 12.09
CA GLU A 151 -21.29 9.68 11.08
C GLU A 151 -20.62 9.87 9.71
N LEU A 152 -19.69 10.81 9.62
CA LEU A 152 -18.96 11.08 8.38
C LEU A 152 -18.04 9.91 7.97
N ASP A 153 -17.39 9.24 8.92
CA ASP A 153 -16.55 8.07 8.61
C ASP A 153 -17.37 6.94 7.97
N LYS A 154 -18.58 6.67 8.48
CA LYS A 154 -19.51 5.68 7.89
C LYS A 154 -20.01 6.14 6.53
N LEU A 155 -20.37 7.42 6.39
CA LEU A 155 -20.82 7.98 5.11
C LEU A 155 -19.73 7.85 4.04
N ALA A 156 -18.51 8.31 4.31
CA ALA A 156 -17.39 8.27 3.38
C ALA A 156 -17.05 6.84 2.93
N ARG A 157 -17.07 5.87 3.86
CA ARG A 157 -16.90 4.44 3.53
C ARG A 157 -18.00 3.91 2.62
N ASN A 158 -19.25 4.30 2.87
CA ASN A 158 -20.40 3.87 2.09
C ASN A 158 -20.39 4.47 0.70
N VAL A 159 -20.12 5.77 0.59
CA VAL A 159 -19.98 6.49 -0.69
C VAL A 159 -18.87 5.86 -1.51
N TYR A 160 -17.66 5.73 -0.95
CA TYR A 160 -16.54 5.09 -1.65
C TYR A 160 -16.86 3.67 -2.12
N ARG A 161 -17.60 2.88 -1.32
CA ARG A 161 -17.97 1.51 -1.71
C ARG A 161 -18.99 1.48 -2.84
N ARG A 162 -19.91 2.44 -2.88
CA ARG A 162 -21.06 2.46 -3.81
C ARG A 162 -20.74 3.14 -5.14
N PHE A 163 -19.87 4.13 -5.12
CA PHE A 163 -19.64 5.06 -6.23
C PHE A 163 -18.20 5.05 -6.78
N ARG A 164 -17.35 4.13 -6.30
CA ARG A 164 -16.05 3.81 -6.90
C ARG A 164 -16.21 3.08 -8.23
#